data_AF-A0A7X3R8A0-F1
#
_entry.id   AF-A0A7X3R8A0-F1
#
_cell.length_a   1.000
_cell.length_b   1.000
_cell.length_c   1.000
_cell.angle_alpha   90.00
_cell.angle_beta   90.00
_cell.angle_gamma   90.00
#
_symmetry.space_group_name_H-M   'P 1'
#
loop_
_entity.id
_entity.type
_entity.pdbx_description
1 polymer ?
#
loop_
_entity_poly.entity_id
_entity_poly.type
_entity_poly.pdbx_seq_one_letter_code
_entity_poly.pdbx_strand_id
1 'polypeptide(L)'
;MPGWAAATAIRYNGVTITVEYMISQDRYAPGVLAFDGRGARPAVWSLEVGYGFELAGRGGALALGYHGTSEAAGLGIPSVRYLSVVSVDLWKETLSGTLEWLHDREYGIARGGSGENTSKFTLLLGVAF
;
A
#
# COMPACT_ATOMS: atom_id res chain seq x y z
N MET A 1 -19.76 -7.01 10.74
CA MET A 1 -19.73 -8.26 9.96
C MET A 1 -18.34 -8.87 10.09
N PRO A 2 -18.21 -10.18 10.29
CA PRO A 2 -16.91 -10.86 10.38
C PRO A 2 -16.16 -10.90 9.04
N GLY A 3 -14.84 -11.11 9.11
CA GLY A 3 -13.93 -11.14 7.97
C GLY A 3 -12.83 -12.18 8.17
N TRP A 4 -12.12 -12.52 7.09
CA TRP A 4 -10.91 -13.33 7.14
C TRP A 4 -9.69 -12.47 6.81
N ALA A 5 -8.57 -12.75 7.46
CA ALA A 5 -7.29 -12.13 7.16
C ALA A 5 -6.19 -13.19 7.19
N ALA A 6 -5.21 -13.03 6.31
CA ALA A 6 -3.98 -13.80 6.28
C ALA A 6 -2.83 -12.83 5.99
N ALA A 7 -1.72 -13.00 6.71
CA ALA A 7 -0.52 -12.21 6.52
C ALA A 7 0.70 -13.12 6.65
N THR A 8 1.75 -12.82 5.90
CA THR A 8 3.03 -13.54 5.96
C THR A 8 4.16 -12.55 5.69
N ALA A 9 5.22 -12.65 6.48
CA ALA A 9 6.45 -11.91 6.26
C ALA A 9 7.64 -12.87 6.29
N ILE A 10 8.51 -12.76 5.30
CA ILE A 10 9.74 -13.53 5.19
C ILE A 10 10.90 -12.54 5.13
N ARG A 11 11.92 -12.76 5.95
CA ARG A 11 13.14 -11.96 5.95
C ARG A 11 14.35 -12.84 5.75
N TYR A 12 15.19 -12.50 4.79
CA TYR A 12 16.41 -13.21 4.49
C TYR A 12 17.46 -12.27 3.89
N ASN A 13 18.66 -12.21 4.48
CA ASN A 13 19.81 -11.42 4.00
C ASN A 13 19.47 -9.99 3.57
N GLY A 14 18.80 -9.24 4.46
CA GLY A 14 18.43 -7.85 4.20
C GLY A 14 17.21 -7.66 3.30
N VAL A 15 16.74 -8.71 2.61
CA VAL A 15 15.49 -8.71 1.86
C VAL A 15 14.33 -9.06 2.79
N THR A 16 13.23 -8.35 2.66
CA THR A 16 11.95 -8.63 3.32
C THR A 16 10.87 -8.75 2.25
N ILE A 17 10.02 -9.77 2.35
CA ILE A 17 8.82 -9.92 1.52
C ILE A 17 7.63 -10.03 2.46
N THR A 18 6.64 -9.18 2.26
CA THR A 18 5.38 -9.17 3.03
C THR A 18 4.22 -9.40 2.07
N VAL A 19 3.32 -10.30 2.43
CA VAL A 19 2.08 -10.57 1.69
C VAL A 19 0.92 -10.54 2.66
N GLU A 20 -0.13 -9.81 2.31
CA GLU A 20 -1.36 -9.71 3.12
C GLU A 20 -2.60 -9.87 2.25
N TYR A 21 -3.64 -10.46 2.83
CA TYR A 21 -4.96 -10.58 2.22
C TYR A 21 -6.04 -10.46 3.30
N MET A 22 -7.07 -9.65 3.05
CA MET A 22 -8.24 -9.54 3.91
C MET A 22 -9.52 -9.48 3.08
N ILE A 23 -10.58 -10.15 3.54
CA ILE A 23 -11.87 -10.20 2.86
C ILE A 23 -13.03 -10.21 3.86
N SER A 24 -14.11 -9.55 3.51
CA SER A 24 -15.38 -9.66 4.25
C SER A 24 -16.02 -11.03 4.04
N GLN A 25 -16.54 -11.67 5.09
CA GLN A 25 -17.18 -12.98 4.93
C GLN A 25 -18.41 -12.90 4.03
N ASP A 26 -19.24 -11.90 4.26
CA ASP A 26 -20.49 -11.66 3.54
C ASP A 26 -20.47 -10.36 2.74
N ARG A 27 -21.47 -10.20 1.87
CA ARG A 27 -21.77 -8.92 1.22
C ARG A 27 -22.43 -7.99 2.22
N TYR A 28 -21.95 -6.75 2.29
CA TYR A 28 -22.67 -5.65 2.91
C TYR A 28 -24.00 -5.41 2.17
N ALA A 29 -25.00 -4.93 2.89
CA ALA A 29 -26.24 -4.48 2.25
C ALA A 29 -25.94 -3.30 1.28
N PRO A 30 -26.66 -3.18 0.14
CA PRO A 30 -26.42 -2.11 -0.83
C PRO A 30 -26.51 -0.70 -0.23
N GLY A 31 -27.37 -0.48 0.77
CA GLY A 31 -27.49 0.81 1.45
C GLY A 31 -26.34 1.14 2.41
N VAL A 32 -25.47 0.19 2.71
CA VAL A 32 -24.28 0.37 3.57
C VAL A 32 -23.03 0.50 2.71
N LEU A 33 -22.81 -0.46 1.81
CA LEU A 33 -21.70 -0.43 0.87
C LEU A 33 -22.15 -1.07 -0.45
N ALA A 34 -22.34 -0.21 -1.46
CA ALA A 34 -22.71 -0.61 -2.80
C ALA A 34 -21.48 -0.80 -3.69
N PHE A 35 -21.56 -1.76 -4.60
CA PHE A 35 -20.64 -1.91 -5.70
C PHE A 35 -21.40 -2.47 -6.91
N ASP A 36 -21.34 -1.77 -8.04
CA ASP A 36 -21.98 -2.19 -9.29
C ASP A 36 -23.49 -2.51 -9.14
N GLY A 37 -24.22 -1.60 -8.49
CA GLY A 37 -25.68 -1.71 -8.27
C GLY A 37 -26.13 -2.75 -7.23
N ARG A 38 -25.21 -3.44 -6.55
CA ARG A 38 -25.49 -4.47 -5.53
C ARG A 38 -24.67 -4.26 -4.26
N GLY A 39 -24.89 -5.12 -3.27
CA GLY A 39 -24.10 -5.15 -2.04
C GLY A 39 -22.64 -5.59 -2.29
N ALA A 40 -21.70 -4.88 -1.68
CA ALA A 40 -20.27 -5.11 -1.84
C ALA A 40 -19.72 -6.15 -0.84
N ARG A 41 -18.77 -6.97 -1.28
CA ARG A 41 -17.94 -7.83 -0.43
C ARG A 41 -16.48 -7.43 -0.60
N PRO A 42 -16.02 -6.39 0.13
CA PRO A 42 -14.71 -5.82 -0.10
C PRO A 42 -13.61 -6.81 0.28
N ALA A 43 -12.55 -6.78 -0.51
CA ALA A 43 -11.29 -7.46 -0.25
C ALA A 43 -10.12 -6.55 -0.54
N VAL A 44 -9.00 -6.77 0.15
CA VAL A 44 -7.73 -6.09 -0.07
C VAL A 44 -6.61 -7.11 -0.05
N TRP A 45 -5.59 -6.87 -0.87
CA TRP A 45 -4.35 -7.61 -0.84
C TRP A 45 -3.16 -6.66 -0.95
N SER A 46 -2.04 -7.06 -0.36
CA SER A 46 -0.79 -6.32 -0.37
C SER A 46 0.36 -7.26 -0.67
N LEU A 47 1.28 -6.83 -1.51
CA LEU A 47 2.60 -7.42 -1.71
C LEU A 47 3.63 -6.31 -1.57
N GLU A 48 4.54 -6.44 -0.62
CA GLU A 48 5.66 -5.54 -0.44
C GLU A 48 6.98 -6.30 -0.44
N VAL A 49 7.98 -5.71 -1.11
CA VAL A 49 9.36 -6.21 -1.11
C VAL A 49 10.27 -5.08 -0.65
N GLY A 50 10.99 -5.31 0.44
CA GLY A 50 11.98 -4.40 1.01
C GLY A 50 13.39 -4.95 0.90
N TYR A 51 14.37 -4.07 0.81
CA TYR A 51 15.79 -4.39 0.87
C TYR A 51 16.55 -3.33 1.66
N GLY A 52 17.20 -3.75 2.74
CA GLY A 52 18.16 -2.93 3.48
C GLY A 52 19.55 -3.03 2.87
N PHE A 53 20.23 -1.89 2.74
CA PHE A 53 21.58 -1.80 2.18
C PHE A 53 22.44 -0.82 2.97
N GLU A 54 23.74 -0.84 2.67
CA GLU A 54 24.70 0.15 3.15
C GLU A 54 25.31 0.88 1.95
N LEU A 55 25.38 2.22 2.02
CA LEU A 55 25.95 3.08 1.00
C LEU A 55 26.94 4.06 1.64
N ALA A 56 28.23 3.95 1.30
CA ALA A 56 29.28 4.81 1.84
C ALA A 56 29.31 4.89 3.39
N GLY A 57 29.18 3.74 4.07
CA GLY A 57 29.16 3.65 5.53
C GLY A 57 27.87 4.14 6.19
N ARG A 58 26.79 4.28 5.42
CA ARG A 58 25.48 4.77 5.88
C ARG A 58 24.38 3.78 5.55
N GLY A 59 23.43 3.62 6.47
CA GLY A 59 22.28 2.75 6.28
C GLY A 59 21.32 3.31 5.24
N GLY A 60 20.66 2.41 4.52
CA GLY A 60 19.57 2.75 3.63
C GLY A 60 18.60 1.58 3.46
N ALA A 61 17.41 1.90 2.99
CA ALA A 61 16.38 0.93 2.66
C ALA A 61 15.63 1.34 1.40
N LEU A 62 15.26 0.35 0.60
CA LEU A 62 14.34 0.47 -0.52
C LEU A 62 13.13 -0.43 -0.24
N ALA A 63 11.93 0.02 -0.57
CA ALA A 63 10.74 -0.80 -0.58
C ALA A 63 9.91 -0.56 -1.84
N LEU A 64 9.32 -1.62 -2.38
CA LEU A 64 8.36 -1.59 -3.48
C LEU A 64 7.08 -2.28 -3.00
N GLY A 65 5.94 -1.66 -3.27
CA GLY A 65 4.61 -2.16 -2.92
C GLY A 65 3.71 -2.25 -4.13
N TYR A 66 2.94 -3.35 -4.21
CA TYR A 66 1.87 -3.54 -5.17
C TYR A 66 0.63 -4.00 -4.40
N HIS A 67 -0.38 -3.13 -4.32
CA HIS A 67 -1.57 -3.35 -3.50
C HIS A 67 -2.79 -3.30 -4.41
N GLY A 68 -3.85 -4.00 -4.02
CA GLY A 68 -5.10 -3.95 -4.75
C GLY A 68 -6.31 -4.20 -3.87
N THR A 69 -7.45 -3.71 -4.34
CA THR A 69 -8.74 -3.92 -3.70
C THR A 69 -9.74 -4.52 -4.68
N SER A 70 -10.78 -5.13 -4.13
CA SER A 70 -11.97 -5.56 -4.87
C SER A 70 -13.22 -5.07 -4.13
N GLU A 71 -14.24 -4.65 -4.88
CA GLU A 71 -15.53 -4.17 -4.38
C GLU A 71 -15.41 -3.07 -3.29
N ALA A 72 -14.36 -2.24 -3.33
CA ALA A 72 -14.05 -1.23 -2.30
C ALA A 72 -14.21 0.22 -2.79
N ALA A 73 -14.77 0.45 -3.99
CA ALA A 73 -14.92 1.78 -4.56
C ALA A 73 -15.71 2.74 -3.65
N GLY A 74 -16.77 2.25 -3.01
CA GLY A 74 -17.57 3.04 -2.06
C GLY A 74 -16.83 3.45 -0.78
N LEU A 75 -15.61 2.93 -0.55
CA LEU A 75 -14.73 3.32 0.56
C LEU A 75 -13.70 4.37 0.15
N GLY A 76 -13.67 4.80 -1.12
CA GLY A 76 -12.68 5.74 -1.64
C GLY A 76 -11.26 5.18 -1.67
N ILE A 77 -11.13 3.85 -1.71
CA ILE A 77 -9.83 3.17 -1.80
C ILE A 77 -9.59 2.82 -3.28
N PRO A 78 -8.39 3.08 -3.82
CA PRO A 78 -8.10 2.78 -5.21
C PRO A 78 -8.18 1.28 -5.50
N SER A 79 -8.47 0.94 -6.75
CA SER A 79 -8.49 -0.45 -7.21
C SER A 79 -7.11 -1.09 -7.17
N VAL A 80 -6.08 -0.29 -7.49
CA VAL A 80 -4.68 -0.68 -7.50
C VAL A 80 -3.83 0.49 -7.03
N ARG A 81 -2.82 0.19 -6.21
CA ARG A 81 -1.76 1.13 -5.81
C ARG A 81 -0.38 0.52 -6.04
N TYR A 82 0.51 1.31 -6.63
CA TYR A 82 1.95 1.06 -6.63
C TYR A 82 2.61 2.02 -5.66
N LEU A 83 3.61 1.54 -4.92
CA LEU A 83 4.38 2.31 -3.96
C LEU A 83 5.87 2.03 -4.16
N SER A 84 6.68 3.07 -4.14
CA SER A 84 8.14 2.96 -4.08
C SER A 84 8.66 3.90 -3.02
N VAL A 85 9.47 3.39 -2.11
CA VAL A 85 10.06 4.17 -1.01
C VAL A 85 11.55 3.93 -0.98
N VAL A 86 12.34 5.01 -0.93
CA VAL A 86 13.77 4.95 -0.63
C VAL A 86 14.07 5.83 0.56
N SER A 87 14.81 5.29 1.51
CA SER A 87 15.27 6.00 2.71
C SER A 87 16.77 5.82 2.86
N VAL A 88 17.46 6.90 3.22
CA VAL A 88 18.90 6.91 3.46
C VAL A 88 19.23 7.76 4.68
N ASP A 89 20.23 7.31 5.43
CA ASP A 89 20.90 8.16 6.41
C ASP A 89 21.72 9.22 5.67
N LEU A 90 21.52 10.48 6.00
CA LEU A 90 22.21 11.62 5.40
C LEU A 90 23.41 12.04 6.26
N TRP A 91 23.23 12.09 7.58
CA TRP A 91 24.28 12.46 8.52
C TRP A 91 24.23 11.61 9.78
N LYS A 92 25.11 10.59 9.83
CA LYS A 92 25.04 9.54 10.87
C LYS A 92 23.60 9.00 10.97
N GLU A 93 23.25 8.39 12.09
CA GLU A 93 21.85 8.03 12.41
C GLU A 93 21.04 9.24 12.94
N THR A 94 21.55 10.47 12.76
CA THR A 94 20.95 11.71 13.29
C THR A 94 20.01 12.37 12.29
N LEU A 95 20.33 12.33 10.99
CA LEU A 95 19.52 12.93 9.93
C LEU A 95 19.26 11.88 8.85
N SER A 96 17.99 11.64 8.53
CA SER A 96 17.58 10.75 7.44
C SER A 96 16.71 11.48 6.42
N GLY A 97 16.74 10.99 5.18
CA GLY A 97 15.90 11.47 4.10
C GLY A 97 15.15 10.32 3.45
N THR A 98 13.85 10.48 3.27
CA THR A 98 12.98 9.48 2.63
C THR A 98 12.25 10.11 1.46
N LEU A 99 12.31 9.47 0.29
CA LEU A 99 11.52 9.81 -0.87
C LEU A 99 10.53 8.69 -1.16
N GLU A 100 9.26 9.05 -1.32
CA GLU A 100 8.18 8.15 -1.65
C GLU A 100 7.53 8.57 -2.97
N TRP A 101 7.23 7.58 -3.80
CA TRP A 101 6.37 7.71 -4.97
C TRP A 101 5.22 6.74 -4.86
N LEU A 102 4.01 7.24 -5.11
CA LEU A 102 2.78 6.48 -5.04
C LEU A 102 1.97 6.72 -6.31
N HIS A 103 1.42 5.64 -6.89
CA HIS A 103 0.57 5.71 -8.07
C HIS A 103 -0.70 4.88 -7.88
N ASP A 104 -1.84 5.56 -7.93
CA ASP A 104 -3.17 5.01 -7.75
C ASP A 104 -3.91 4.90 -9.06
N ARG A 105 -4.66 3.82 -9.21
CA ARG A 105 -5.67 3.65 -10.27
C ARG A 105 -7.03 3.42 -9.62
N GLU A 106 -7.93 4.36 -9.85
CA GLU A 106 -9.28 4.30 -9.32
C GLU A 106 -10.15 3.27 -10.05
N TYR A 107 -11.20 2.83 -9.38
CA TYR A 107 -12.23 2.04 -10.05
C TYR A 107 -12.87 2.86 -11.18
N GLY A 108 -13.27 2.20 -12.27
CA GLY A 108 -14.00 2.86 -13.35
C GLY A 108 -15.35 3.42 -12.91
N ILE A 109 -15.87 4.40 -13.64
CA ILE A 109 -17.13 5.12 -13.33
C ILE A 109 -18.31 4.17 -13.13
N ALA A 110 -18.44 3.15 -13.98
CA ALA A 110 -19.50 2.14 -13.87
C ALA A 110 -19.49 1.37 -12.54
N ARG A 111 -18.35 1.35 -11.83
CA ARG A 111 -18.15 0.67 -10.55
C ARG A 111 -18.07 1.63 -9.36
N GLY A 112 -18.44 2.90 -9.55
CA GLY A 112 -18.51 3.90 -8.49
C GLY A 112 -17.19 4.59 -8.14
N GLY A 113 -16.14 4.45 -8.96
CA GLY A 113 -14.92 5.26 -8.83
C GLY A 113 -14.86 6.39 -9.88
N SER A 114 -13.74 7.12 -9.93
CA SER A 114 -13.55 8.19 -10.93
C SER A 114 -12.97 7.70 -12.26
N GLY A 115 -12.35 6.51 -12.28
CA GLY A 115 -11.60 5.98 -13.43
C GLY A 115 -10.27 6.70 -13.68
N GLU A 116 -9.85 7.57 -12.76
CA GLU A 116 -8.63 8.36 -12.88
C GLU A 116 -7.40 7.61 -12.36
N ASN A 117 -6.22 8.11 -12.76
CA ASN A 117 -4.96 7.69 -12.19
C ASN A 117 -4.31 8.89 -11.47
N THR A 118 -3.81 8.67 -10.26
CA THR A 118 -3.19 9.73 -9.45
C THR A 118 -1.76 9.35 -9.08
N SER A 119 -0.81 10.26 -9.27
CA SER A 119 0.57 10.10 -8.81
C SER A 119 0.89 11.11 -7.71
N LYS A 120 1.58 10.67 -6.65
CA LYS A 120 2.05 11.52 -5.55
C LYS A 120 3.53 11.28 -5.30
N PHE A 121 4.24 12.35 -4.99
CA PHE A 121 5.61 12.30 -4.48
C PHE A 121 5.65 12.91 -3.09
N THR A 122 6.40 12.33 -2.18
CA THR A 122 6.55 12.82 -0.81
C THR A 122 8.01 12.75 -0.41
N LEU A 123 8.52 13.84 0.16
CA LEU A 123 9.85 13.93 0.72
C LEU A 123 9.71 14.14 2.23
N LEU A 124 10.36 13.29 3.01
CA LEU A 124 10.41 13.38 4.47
C LEU A 124 11.86 13.54 4.91
N LEU A 125 12.09 14.43 5.88
CA LEU A 125 13.37 14.56 6.57
C LEU A 125 13.16 14.21 8.04
N GLY A 126 13.92 13.24 8.54
CA GLY A 126 13.88 12.80 9.94
C GLY A 126 15.09 13.31 10.70
N VAL A 127 14.90 13.84 11.91
CA VAL A 127 15.98 14.24 12.83
C VAL A 127 15.81 13.51 14.15
N ALA A 128 16.86 12.81 14.60
CA ALA A 128 16.94 12.19 15.92
C ALA A 128 17.89 12.98 16.84
N PHE A 129 17.58 13.07 18.13
CA PHE A 129 18.34 13.84 19.14
C PHE A 129 18.96 12.92 20.20
#